data_AF-W4K6W0-F1
#
_entry.id   AF-W4K6W0-F1
#
_cell.length_a   1.000
_cell.length_b   1.000
_cell.length_c   1.000
_cell.angle_alpha   90.00
_cell.angle_beta   90.00
_cell.angle_gamma   90.00
#
_symmetry.space_group_name_H-M   'P 1'
#
loop_
_entity.id
_entity.type
_entity.pdbx_description
1 polymer ?
#
loop_
_entity_poly.entity_id
_entity_poly.type
_entity_poly.pdbx_seq_one_letter_code
_entity_poly.pdbx_strand_id
1 'polypeptide(L)'
;MSAEELRALWGRVGVQICEVATTLHERSKKTLIGDGSYAGFVAAVLAQVPNAQQPPMDGVEYGYLVYAQSGASVHTRASEIMPGDIIVLEGAKLKGHKGLHAYTTVAGEGAPCIGVVCEFETKKLKVRSLQANQHVGQATVESVSYKLEDLKSGLIKVYRALEA
;
A
#
# COMPACT_ATOMS: atom_id res chain seq x y z
N MET A 1 13.02 -8.81 13.04
CA MET A 1 12.57 -7.76 13.97
C MET A 1 11.35 -8.27 14.72
N SER A 2 11.24 -7.97 16.00
CA SER A 2 10.04 -8.25 16.80
C SER A 2 8.90 -7.31 16.42
N ALA A 3 7.66 -7.66 16.80
CA ALA A 3 6.50 -6.79 16.55
C ALA A 3 6.63 -5.42 17.25
N GLU A 4 7.27 -5.38 18.43
CA GLU A 4 7.51 -4.15 19.16
C GLU A 4 8.56 -3.26 18.49
N GLU A 5 9.66 -3.86 18.00
CA GLU A 5 10.67 -3.14 17.20
C GLU A 5 10.05 -2.56 15.93
N LEU A 6 9.19 -3.32 15.25
CA LEU A 6 8.48 -2.86 14.06
C LEU A 6 7.51 -1.73 14.39
N ARG A 7 6.83 -1.76 15.55
CA ARG A 7 5.95 -0.66 15.98
C ARG A 7 6.74 0.60 16.32
N ALA A 8 7.90 0.45 16.98
CA ALA A 8 8.79 1.57 17.27
C ALA A 8 9.33 2.20 15.98
N LEU A 9 9.74 1.39 15.00
CA LEU A 9 10.17 1.85 13.68
C LEU A 9 9.06 2.62 12.95
N TRP A 10 7.83 2.08 12.97
CA TRP A 10 6.67 2.76 12.41
C TRP A 10 6.46 4.17 13.02
N GLY A 11 6.63 4.31 14.33
CA GLY A 11 6.50 5.60 15.01
C GLY A 11 7.53 6.65 14.55
N ARG A 12 8.69 6.24 14.06
CA ARG A 12 9.75 7.14 13.58
C ARG A 12 9.56 7.58 12.13
N VAL A 13 9.08 6.68 11.27
CA VAL A 13 9.04 6.92 9.81
C VAL A 13 7.63 6.73 9.22
N GLY A 14 6.92 5.68 9.62
CA GLY A 14 5.60 5.33 9.05
C GLY A 14 4.54 6.41 9.23
N VAL A 15 4.50 7.08 10.39
CA VAL A 15 3.57 8.21 10.62
C VAL A 15 3.76 9.31 9.57
N GLN A 16 5.02 9.71 9.33
CA GLN A 16 5.37 10.76 8.36
C GLN A 16 5.05 10.32 6.92
N ILE A 17 5.29 9.06 6.58
CA ILE A 17 4.91 8.50 5.27
C ILE A 17 3.41 8.65 5.02
N CYS A 18 2.58 8.34 6.02
CA CYS A 18 1.13 8.48 5.89
C CYS A 18 0.69 9.95 5.72
N GLU A 19 1.29 10.87 6.47
CA GLU A 19 1.01 12.32 6.39
C GLU A 19 1.39 12.89 5.03
N VAL A 20 2.58 12.54 4.53
CA VAL A 20 3.07 12.95 3.20
C VAL A 20 2.19 12.37 2.11
N ALA A 21 1.86 11.07 2.16
CA ALA A 21 0.97 10.44 1.19
C ALA A 21 -0.40 11.12 1.11
N THR A 22 -0.96 11.48 2.27
CA THR A 22 -2.24 12.23 2.35
C THR A 22 -2.12 13.62 1.72
N THR A 23 -1.01 14.32 1.99
CA THR A 23 -0.72 15.65 1.40
C THR A 23 -0.56 15.56 -0.12
N LEU A 24 0.15 14.56 -0.63
CA LEU A 24 0.32 14.36 -2.07
C LEU A 24 -0.96 13.91 -2.75
N HIS A 25 -1.81 13.13 -2.06
CA HIS A 25 -3.15 12.81 -2.55
C HIS A 25 -3.97 14.08 -2.81
N GLU A 26 -4.01 15.01 -1.86
CA GLU A 26 -4.70 16.28 -2.04
C GLU A 26 -4.10 17.14 -3.14
N ARG A 27 -2.76 17.20 -3.23
CA ARG A 27 -2.05 17.93 -4.31
C ARG A 27 -2.32 17.33 -5.69
N SER A 28 -2.51 16.03 -5.78
CA SER A 28 -2.72 15.33 -7.06
C SER A 28 -3.93 15.84 -7.85
N LYS A 29 -4.88 16.51 -7.19
CA LYS A 29 -6.04 17.16 -7.82
C LYS A 29 -5.67 18.30 -8.77
N LYS A 30 -4.45 18.83 -8.67
CA LYS A 30 -3.98 19.99 -9.47
C LYS A 30 -2.64 19.73 -10.17
N THR A 31 -1.88 18.75 -9.74
CA THR A 31 -0.52 18.50 -10.26
C THR A 31 -0.24 16.99 -10.31
N LEU A 32 0.55 16.58 -11.29
CA LEU A 32 1.03 15.21 -11.39
C LEU A 32 1.98 14.92 -10.23
N ILE A 33 1.81 13.77 -9.58
CA ILE A 33 2.73 13.29 -8.54
C ILE A 33 3.66 12.23 -9.13
N GLY A 34 4.97 12.42 -8.96
CA GLY A 34 5.98 11.56 -9.59
C GLY A 34 5.84 11.58 -11.11
N ASP A 35 5.80 10.39 -11.71
CA ASP A 35 5.56 10.17 -13.14
C ASP A 35 4.13 9.66 -13.43
N GLY A 36 3.25 9.64 -12.42
CA GLY A 36 1.90 9.07 -12.52
C GLY A 36 1.82 7.55 -12.39
N SER A 37 2.94 6.85 -12.23
CA SER A 37 2.95 5.42 -11.94
C SER A 37 2.76 5.13 -10.44
N TYR A 38 2.36 3.89 -10.11
CA TYR A 38 2.28 3.44 -8.72
C TYR A 38 3.62 3.60 -7.97
N ALA A 39 4.71 3.15 -8.59
CA ALA A 39 6.04 3.25 -8.02
C ALA A 39 6.49 4.72 -7.89
N GLY A 40 6.21 5.55 -8.89
CA GLY A 40 6.51 6.98 -8.87
C GLY A 40 5.77 7.74 -7.78
N PHE A 41 4.51 7.37 -7.49
CA PHE A 41 3.79 7.92 -6.33
C PHE A 41 4.49 7.56 -5.01
N VAL A 42 4.81 6.28 -4.78
CA VAL A 42 5.47 5.85 -3.54
C VAL A 42 6.87 6.44 -3.41
N ALA A 43 7.63 6.52 -4.51
CA ALA A 43 8.92 7.19 -4.52
C ALA A 43 8.81 8.69 -4.16
N ALA A 44 7.81 9.39 -4.70
CA ALA A 44 7.57 10.80 -4.37
C ALA A 44 7.17 11.02 -2.90
N VAL A 45 6.49 10.05 -2.29
CA VAL A 45 6.21 10.04 -0.84
C VAL A 45 7.50 9.84 -0.04
N LEU A 46 8.24 8.76 -0.33
CA LEU A 46 9.45 8.41 0.42
C LEU A 46 10.54 9.49 0.30
N ALA A 47 10.66 10.15 -0.84
CA ALA A 47 11.61 11.25 -1.04
C ALA A 47 11.31 12.50 -0.18
N GLN A 48 10.09 12.65 0.33
CA GLN A 48 9.69 13.76 1.21
C GLN A 48 9.74 13.41 2.70
N VAL A 49 10.17 12.19 3.04
CA VAL A 49 10.37 11.74 4.42
C VAL A 49 11.88 11.62 4.66
N PRO A 50 12.55 12.58 5.33
CA PRO A 50 14.01 12.67 5.38
C PRO A 50 14.73 11.42 5.88
N ASN A 51 14.11 10.68 6.80
CA ASN A 51 14.70 9.49 7.41
C ASN A 51 14.21 8.18 6.80
N ALA A 52 13.39 8.21 5.74
CA ALA A 52 12.91 7.00 5.09
C ALA A 52 13.96 6.42 4.15
N GLN A 53 14.24 5.12 4.29
CA GLN A 53 15.04 4.39 3.32
C GLN A 53 14.34 4.44 1.95
N GLN A 54 15.08 4.86 0.93
CA GLN A 54 14.58 4.90 -0.43
C GLN A 54 14.46 3.46 -0.99
N PRO A 55 13.48 3.20 -1.87
CA PRO A 55 13.30 1.87 -2.43
C PRO A 55 14.52 1.47 -3.30
N PRO A 56 14.86 0.18 -3.38
CA PRO A 56 15.92 -0.30 -4.27
C PRO A 56 15.63 0.06 -5.74
N MET A 57 16.67 0.22 -6.54
CA MET A 57 16.56 0.54 -7.98
C MET A 57 15.78 -0.53 -8.77
N ASP A 58 15.77 -1.77 -8.28
CA ASP A 58 15.30 -2.96 -9.01
C ASP A 58 14.05 -3.63 -8.40
N GLY A 59 13.52 -3.15 -7.26
CA GLY A 59 12.75 -4.04 -6.37
C GLY A 59 11.51 -3.45 -5.71
N VAL A 60 10.40 -4.17 -5.86
CA VAL A 60 9.07 -3.99 -5.22
C VAL A 60 9.07 -4.24 -3.70
N GLU A 61 10.25 -4.26 -3.08
CA GLU A 61 10.46 -4.49 -1.66
C GLU A 61 10.73 -3.15 -0.97
N TYR A 62 9.79 -2.73 -0.13
CA TYR A 62 9.78 -1.41 0.47
C TYR A 62 10.19 -1.40 1.94
N GLY A 63 10.96 -2.41 2.36
CA GLY A 63 11.44 -2.57 3.74
C GLY A 63 11.07 -3.93 4.32
N TYR A 64 10.72 -3.95 5.61
CA TYR A 64 10.46 -5.21 6.32
C TYR A 64 9.07 -5.79 5.98
N LEU A 65 8.99 -7.05 5.58
CA LEU A 65 7.72 -7.71 5.25
C LEU A 65 6.87 -7.93 6.52
N VAL A 66 5.80 -7.14 6.67
CA VAL A 66 4.87 -7.20 7.81
C VAL A 66 3.77 -8.23 7.58
N TYR A 67 3.27 -8.30 6.35
CA TYR A 67 2.16 -9.18 5.98
C TYR A 67 2.34 -9.70 4.57
N ALA A 68 2.00 -10.98 4.34
CA ALA A 68 1.98 -11.56 3.02
C ALA A 68 0.89 -12.63 2.92
N GLN A 69 0.13 -12.61 1.84
CA GLN A 69 -0.82 -13.66 1.49
C GLN A 69 -0.83 -13.97 0.00
N SER A 70 -1.12 -15.22 -0.35
CA SER A 70 -1.38 -15.69 -1.70
C SER A 70 -2.74 -16.37 -1.76
N GLY A 71 -3.66 -15.83 -2.57
CA GLY A 71 -5.06 -16.24 -2.52
C GLY A 71 -5.62 -16.15 -1.08
N ALA A 72 -6.24 -17.22 -0.60
CA ALA A 72 -6.75 -17.27 0.77
C ALA A 72 -5.69 -17.62 1.84
N SER A 73 -4.45 -17.93 1.44
CA SER A 73 -3.41 -18.41 2.35
C SER A 73 -2.54 -17.26 2.84
N VAL A 74 -2.49 -17.05 4.16
CA VAL A 74 -1.60 -16.06 4.78
C VAL A 74 -0.27 -16.72 5.17
N HIS A 75 0.84 -16.20 4.66
CA HIS A 75 2.18 -16.75 4.88
C HIS A 75 2.97 -15.94 5.92
N THR A 76 2.66 -14.66 6.09
CA THR A 76 3.39 -13.77 7.01
C THR A 76 2.43 -12.87 7.76
N ARG A 77 2.64 -12.77 9.09
CA ARG A 77 2.03 -11.81 10.01
C ARG A 77 3.06 -11.44 11.09
N ALA A 78 4.02 -10.59 10.74
CA ALA A 78 5.10 -10.20 11.64
C ALA A 78 4.71 -9.07 12.61
N SER A 79 3.76 -8.20 12.21
CA SER A 79 3.19 -7.11 13.01
C SER A 79 1.79 -6.78 12.47
N GLU A 80 1.03 -5.98 13.22
CA GLU A 80 -0.15 -5.31 12.67
C GLU A 80 0.25 -4.38 11.52
N ILE A 81 -0.58 -4.34 10.47
CA ILE A 81 -0.50 -3.38 9.36
C ILE A 81 -0.91 -2.01 9.89
N MET A 82 -0.10 -0.99 9.61
CA MET A 82 -0.29 0.36 10.13
C MET A 82 -0.36 1.39 9.00
N PRO A 83 -1.03 2.54 9.18
CA PRO A 83 -0.97 3.65 8.23
C PRO A 83 0.48 4.10 7.99
N GLY A 84 0.88 4.24 6.72
CA GLY A 84 2.24 4.51 6.30
C GLY A 84 3.02 3.27 5.88
N ASP A 85 2.53 2.06 6.16
CA ASP A 85 3.07 0.85 5.53
C ASP A 85 2.78 0.88 4.02
N ILE A 86 3.59 0.17 3.22
CA ILE A 86 3.48 0.13 1.76
C ILE A 86 2.86 -1.19 1.34
N ILE A 87 1.76 -1.13 0.60
CA ILE A 87 1.05 -2.31 0.08
C ILE A 87 1.45 -2.55 -1.38
N VAL A 88 1.66 -3.82 -1.72
CA VAL A 88 1.95 -4.29 -3.07
C VAL A 88 0.96 -5.40 -3.40
N LEU A 89 0.26 -5.24 -4.52
CA LEU A 89 -0.69 -6.22 -5.07
C LEU A 89 -0.19 -6.70 -6.43
N GLU A 90 -0.03 -8.02 -6.59
CA GLU A 90 0.43 -8.64 -7.83
C GLU A 90 -0.65 -9.62 -8.33
N GLY A 91 -1.32 -9.28 -9.44
CA GLY A 91 -2.42 -10.07 -10.00
C GLY A 91 -3.55 -10.36 -8.99
N ALA A 92 -3.75 -9.47 -8.02
CA ALA A 92 -4.65 -9.68 -6.90
C ALA A 92 -6.11 -9.57 -7.35
N LYS A 93 -6.84 -10.69 -7.28
CA LYS A 93 -8.27 -10.75 -7.61
C LYS A 93 -9.09 -10.92 -6.34
N LEU A 94 -9.79 -9.86 -5.95
CA LEU A 94 -10.63 -9.83 -4.78
C LEU A 94 -12.09 -9.98 -5.19
N LYS A 95 -12.82 -10.87 -4.51
CA LYS A 95 -14.26 -11.07 -4.71
C LYS A 95 -14.97 -11.13 -3.37
N GLY A 96 -15.94 -10.25 -3.18
CA GLY A 96 -16.71 -10.18 -1.95
C GLY A 96 -18.06 -9.52 -2.15
N HIS A 97 -18.67 -9.10 -1.05
CA HIS A 97 -19.97 -8.42 -1.04
C HIS A 97 -19.87 -7.05 -0.35
N LYS A 98 -20.59 -6.08 -0.92
CA LYS A 98 -20.91 -4.78 -0.33
C LYS A 98 -22.43 -4.70 -0.16
N GLY A 99 -22.91 -5.05 1.02
CA GLY A 99 -24.34 -5.28 1.24
C GLY A 99 -24.81 -6.45 0.39
N LEU A 100 -25.86 -6.25 -0.41
CA LEU A 100 -26.40 -7.28 -1.30
C LEU A 100 -25.64 -7.39 -2.63
N HIS A 101 -24.79 -6.42 -2.97
CA HIS A 101 -24.09 -6.40 -4.26
C HIS A 101 -22.74 -7.11 -4.15
N ALA A 102 -22.55 -8.12 -5.00
CA ALA A 102 -21.24 -8.74 -5.20
C ALA A 102 -20.32 -7.75 -5.92
N TYR A 103 -19.03 -7.77 -5.60
CA TYR A 103 -18.00 -7.04 -6.32
C TYR A 103 -16.85 -7.95 -6.71
N THR A 104 -16.15 -7.56 -7.78
CA THR A 104 -14.86 -8.13 -8.15
C THR A 104 -13.92 -6.97 -8.45
N THR A 105 -12.73 -7.00 -7.85
CA THR A 105 -11.67 -6.04 -8.08
C THR A 105 -10.42 -6.79 -8.48
N VAL A 106 -9.75 -6.31 -9.53
CA VAL A 106 -8.44 -6.81 -9.94
C VAL A 106 -7.45 -5.67 -9.76
N ALA A 107 -6.34 -5.93 -9.09
CA ALA A 107 -5.27 -4.97 -8.88
C ALA A 107 -3.92 -5.61 -9.21
N GLY A 108 -3.07 -4.85 -9.89
CA GLY A 108 -1.73 -5.31 -10.27
C GLY A 108 -1.70 -6.32 -11.43
N GLU A 109 -2.60 -6.18 -12.40
CA GLU A 109 -2.59 -7.00 -13.62
C GLU A 109 -1.51 -6.49 -14.58
N GLY A 110 -0.63 -7.37 -15.05
CA GLY A 110 0.51 -7.02 -15.92
C GLY A 110 1.71 -6.38 -15.19
N ALA A 111 1.46 -5.49 -14.22
CA ALA A 111 2.48 -4.89 -13.35
C ALA A 111 1.92 -4.69 -11.92
N PRO A 112 2.75 -4.74 -10.86
CA PRO A 112 2.27 -4.60 -9.48
C PRO A 112 1.56 -3.26 -9.24
N CYS A 113 0.41 -3.32 -8.54
CA CYS A 113 -0.23 -2.14 -7.97
C CYS A 113 0.41 -1.86 -6.61
N ILE A 114 0.88 -0.63 -6.41
CA ILE A 114 1.66 -0.23 -5.23
C ILE A 114 1.02 1.03 -4.64
N GLY A 115 0.90 1.07 -3.33
CA GLY A 115 0.33 2.22 -2.63
C GLY A 115 0.78 2.32 -1.18
N VAL A 116 0.39 3.41 -0.54
CA VAL A 116 0.62 3.67 0.88
C VAL A 116 -0.68 3.39 1.64
N VAL A 117 -0.61 2.54 2.66
CA VAL A 117 -1.74 2.30 3.56
C VAL A 117 -2.07 3.60 4.29
N CYS A 118 -3.30 4.10 4.18
CA CYS A 118 -3.75 5.27 4.96
C CYS A 118 -4.70 4.89 6.10
N GLU A 119 -5.31 3.70 6.04
CA GLU A 119 -6.13 3.16 7.13
C GLU A 119 -6.09 1.63 7.10
N PHE A 120 -6.15 1.00 8.28
CA PHE A 120 -6.37 -0.43 8.42
C PHE A 120 -7.48 -0.72 9.45
N GLU A 121 -8.55 -1.38 9.02
CA GLU A 121 -9.63 -1.85 9.87
C GLU A 121 -9.36 -3.30 10.29
N THR A 122 -8.64 -3.51 11.40
CA THR A 122 -8.15 -4.84 11.85
C THR A 122 -9.25 -5.91 11.92
N LYS A 123 -10.43 -5.56 12.43
CA LYS A 123 -11.57 -6.51 12.56
C LYS A 123 -12.11 -7.00 11.21
N LYS A 124 -11.99 -6.20 10.15
CA LYS A 124 -12.50 -6.53 8.80
C LYS A 124 -11.37 -6.93 7.85
N LEU A 125 -10.12 -6.98 8.35
CA LEU A 125 -8.92 -7.12 7.54
C LEU A 125 -8.96 -6.23 6.28
N LYS A 126 -9.39 -4.98 6.45
CA LYS A 126 -9.62 -4.06 5.33
C LYS A 126 -8.58 -2.96 5.34
N VAL A 127 -7.81 -2.88 4.27
CA VAL A 127 -6.82 -1.84 4.00
C VAL A 127 -7.47 -0.76 3.16
N ARG A 128 -7.23 0.51 3.50
CA ARG A 128 -7.39 1.63 2.57
C ARG A 128 -6.00 2.09 2.12
N SER A 129 -5.82 2.15 0.82
CA SER A 129 -4.55 2.47 0.15
C SER A 129 -4.70 3.76 -0.64
N LEU A 130 -3.73 4.66 -0.51
CA LEU A 130 -3.51 5.75 -1.46
C LEU A 130 -2.56 5.25 -2.54
N GLN A 131 -2.95 5.38 -3.80
CA GLN A 131 -2.19 4.85 -4.93
C GLN A 131 -2.42 5.69 -6.18
N ALA A 132 -1.49 5.62 -7.14
CA ALA A 132 -1.66 6.28 -8.42
C ALA A 132 -2.90 5.75 -9.16
N ASN A 133 -3.69 6.65 -9.72
CA ASN A 133 -4.84 6.29 -10.51
C ASN A 133 -4.39 5.88 -11.93
N GLN A 134 -4.81 4.69 -12.36
CA GLN A 134 -4.45 4.15 -13.69
C GLN A 134 -5.63 4.18 -14.67
N HIS A 135 -6.74 4.84 -14.33
CA HIS A 135 -7.82 5.07 -15.28
C HIS A 135 -7.36 6.05 -16.35
N VAL A 136 -7.69 5.75 -17.61
CA VAL A 136 -7.31 6.58 -18.75
C VAL A 136 -7.77 8.03 -18.54
N GLY A 137 -6.82 8.97 -18.68
CA GLY A 137 -7.07 10.41 -18.49
C GLY A 137 -7.10 10.89 -17.03
N GLN A 138 -6.88 10.00 -16.05
CA GLN A 138 -6.83 10.36 -14.63
C GLN A 138 -5.43 10.18 -14.07
N ALA A 139 -4.60 11.24 -14.17
CA ALA A 139 -3.25 11.25 -13.62
C ALA A 139 -3.22 11.78 -12.17
N THR A 140 -4.11 11.27 -11.32
CA THR A 140 -4.27 11.66 -9.92
C THR A 140 -3.86 10.52 -8.98
N VAL A 141 -3.91 10.75 -7.67
CA VAL A 141 -3.83 9.70 -6.66
C VAL A 141 -5.25 9.40 -6.20
N GLU A 142 -5.61 8.13 -6.08
CA GLU A 142 -6.91 7.67 -5.61
C GLU A 142 -6.81 6.94 -4.26
N SER A 143 -7.95 6.82 -3.58
CA SER A 143 -8.09 6.06 -2.33
C SER A 143 -8.90 4.80 -2.60
N VAL A 144 -8.25 3.63 -2.53
CA VAL A 144 -8.87 2.32 -2.84
C VAL A 144 -8.92 1.45 -1.58
N SER A 145 -10.02 0.71 -1.40
CA SER A 145 -10.18 -0.21 -0.28
C SER A 145 -10.05 -1.66 -0.73
N TYR A 146 -9.24 -2.44 -0.02
CA TYR A 146 -9.06 -3.87 -0.24
C TYR A 146 -9.41 -4.64 1.04
N LYS A 147 -10.38 -5.55 0.96
CA LYS A 147 -10.63 -6.53 2.03
C LYS A 147 -9.74 -7.74 1.81
N LEU A 148 -8.72 -7.92 2.63
CA LEU A 148 -7.70 -8.94 2.42
C LEU A 148 -8.29 -10.35 2.41
N GLU A 149 -9.34 -10.59 3.21
CA GLU A 149 -10.09 -11.85 3.26
C GLU A 149 -10.82 -12.21 1.94
N ASP A 150 -11.08 -11.23 1.08
CA ASP A 150 -11.78 -11.43 -0.20
C ASP A 150 -10.82 -11.88 -1.31
N LEU A 151 -9.51 -12.03 -1.05
CA LEU A 151 -8.52 -12.43 -2.05
C LEU A 151 -8.75 -13.87 -2.53
N LYS A 152 -9.01 -14.04 -3.82
CA LYS A 152 -9.23 -15.34 -4.48
C LYS A 152 -7.99 -15.86 -5.21
N SER A 153 -7.17 -14.97 -5.76
CA SER A 153 -5.91 -15.30 -6.43
C SER A 153 -4.96 -14.10 -6.44
N GLY A 154 -3.70 -14.33 -6.76
CA GLY A 154 -2.66 -13.31 -6.74
C GLY A 154 -2.02 -13.14 -5.37
N LEU A 155 -1.21 -12.11 -5.22
CA LEU A 155 -0.41 -11.83 -4.02
C LEU A 155 -0.76 -10.47 -3.44
N ILE A 156 -0.77 -10.39 -2.11
CA ILE A 156 -0.73 -9.13 -1.39
C ILE A 156 0.43 -9.18 -0.40
N LYS A 157 1.31 -8.18 -0.47
CA LYS A 157 2.41 -7.97 0.47
C LYS A 157 2.27 -6.59 1.08
N VAL A 158 2.61 -6.45 2.36
CA VAL A 158 2.67 -5.17 3.05
C VAL A 158 4.02 -5.06 3.75
N TYR A 159 4.71 -3.95 3.48
CA TYR A 159 6.04 -3.67 3.98
C TYR A 159 6.01 -2.49 4.95
N ARG A 160 6.80 -2.60 6.01
CA ARG A 160 7.15 -1.47 6.85
C ARG A 160 8.41 -0.81 6.30
N ALA A 161 8.30 0.45 5.94
CA ALA A 161 9.44 1.25 5.54
C ALA A 161 10.50 1.27 6.66
N LEU A 162 11.76 1.15 6.24
CA LEU A 162 12.91 1.21 7.12
C LEU A 162 13.41 2.66 7.22
N GLU A 163 14.19 2.92 8.26
CA GLU A 163 14.97 4.14 8.38
C GLU A 163 16.31 4.00 7.64
N ALA A 164 16.79 5.10 7.06
CA ALA A 164 18.07 5.16 6.36
C ALA A 164 19.28 5.22 7.30
#